data_AF-A0A2V9M491-F1
#
_entry.id   AF-A0A2V9M491-F1
#
_cell.length_a   1.000
_cell.length_b   1.000
_cell.length_c   1.000
_cell.angle_alpha   90.00
_cell.angle_beta   90.00
_cell.angle_gamma   90.00
#
_symmetry.space_group_name_H-M   'P 1'
#
loop_
_entity.id
_entity.type
_entity.pdbx_description
1 polymer ?
#
loop_
_entity_poly.entity_id
_entity_poly.type
_entity_poly.pdbx_seq_one_letter_code
_entity_poly.pdbx_strand_id
1 'polypeptide(L)'
;FDLSSITSPSITRATLKLYVTSLIEGTAPIAVFGVPSDSWTETGITWNNQPAFGSQLVSSSLPSTGWASFDVTSFVNSRLAGSKNVSLMLWDTAQSIKLATFNSRETGSNMPVLEVTK
;
A
#
# COMPACT_ATOMS: atom_id res chain seq x y z
N PHE A 1 -7.92 3.02 -0.85
CA PHE A 1 -8.25 3.32 -2.26
C PHE A 1 -9.65 2.84 -2.57
N ASP A 2 -10.45 3.66 -3.24
CA ASP A 2 -11.81 3.32 -3.66
C ASP A 2 -11.80 2.73 -5.09
N LEU A 3 -12.42 1.57 -5.27
CA LEU A 3 -12.55 0.86 -6.53
C LEU A 3 -13.97 0.99 -7.14
N SER A 4 -14.83 1.84 -6.59
CA SER A 4 -16.24 2.00 -7.00
C SER A 4 -16.41 2.31 -8.50
N SER A 5 -15.45 3.01 -9.09
CA SER A 5 -15.42 3.33 -10.54
C SER A 5 -15.06 2.15 -11.44
N ILE A 6 -14.58 1.03 -10.87
CA ILE A 6 -14.26 -0.19 -11.62
C ILE A 6 -15.52 -1.05 -11.72
N THR A 7 -15.98 -1.20 -12.96
CA THR A 7 -17.18 -1.99 -13.31
C THR A 7 -16.87 -3.42 -13.76
N SER A 8 -15.64 -3.69 -14.17
CA SER A 8 -15.19 -5.02 -14.58
C SER A 8 -15.17 -5.97 -13.36
N PRO A 9 -15.56 -7.25 -13.54
CA PRO A 9 -15.58 -8.22 -12.44
C PRO A 9 -14.17 -8.62 -11.97
N SER A 10 -13.17 -8.41 -12.81
CA SER A 10 -11.76 -8.61 -12.51
C SER A 10 -10.89 -7.64 -13.30
N ILE A 11 -9.62 -7.57 -12.90
CA ILE A 11 -8.56 -6.77 -13.54
C ILE A 11 -7.33 -7.64 -13.81
N THR A 12 -6.59 -7.30 -14.87
CA THR A 12 -5.34 -7.99 -15.22
C THR A 12 -4.16 -7.56 -14.35
N ARG A 13 -4.12 -6.30 -13.91
CA ARG A 13 -3.04 -5.79 -13.03
C ARG A 13 -3.53 -4.70 -12.09
N ALA A 14 -3.09 -4.76 -10.83
CA ALA A 14 -3.05 -3.60 -9.94
C ALA A 14 -1.67 -3.40 -9.34
N THR A 15 -1.16 -2.18 -9.42
CA THR A 15 0.15 -1.79 -8.90
C THR A 15 -0.01 -0.62 -7.94
N LEU A 16 0.33 -0.83 -6.67
CA LEU A 16 0.49 0.25 -5.71
C LEU A 16 1.81 0.96 -6.00
N LYS A 17 1.75 2.27 -6.24
CA LYS A 17 2.93 3.11 -6.44
C LYS A 17 3.04 4.13 -5.32
N LEU A 18 4.21 4.13 -4.69
CA LEU A 18 4.56 5.02 -3.60
C LEU A 18 5.82 5.78 -3.98
N TYR A 19 5.85 7.07 -3.72
CA TYR A 19 7.04 7.88 -3.97
C TYR A 19 7.90 7.95 -2.70
N VAL A 20 9.06 7.32 -2.74
CA VAL A 20 10.06 7.31 -1.67
C VAL A 20 10.82 8.63 -1.68
N THR A 21 10.74 9.40 -0.60
CA THR A 21 11.39 10.70 -0.48
C THR A 21 12.74 10.62 0.20
N SER A 22 12.92 9.71 1.14
CA SER A 22 14.19 9.50 1.84
C SER A 22 14.35 8.06 2.32
N LEU A 23 15.61 7.62 2.34
CA LEU A 23 16.10 6.34 2.84
C LEU A 23 17.33 6.62 3.72
N ILE A 24 17.10 6.89 5.00
CA ILE A 24 18.13 7.49 5.88
C ILE A 24 19.32 6.54 6.09
N GLU A 25 19.05 5.25 6.29
CA GLU A 25 20.05 4.23 6.60
C GLU A 25 20.37 3.33 5.38
N GLY A 26 20.12 3.82 4.17
CA GLY A 26 20.32 3.11 2.91
C GLY A 26 19.16 2.20 2.54
N THR A 27 19.44 1.06 1.92
CA THR A 27 18.41 0.13 1.43
C THR A 27 17.44 -0.27 2.54
N ALA A 28 16.14 -0.03 2.35
CA ALA A 28 15.11 -0.31 3.35
C ALA A 28 14.15 -1.44 2.89
N PRO A 29 13.98 -2.52 3.67
CA PRO A 29 12.99 -3.56 3.38
C PRO A 29 11.57 -3.06 3.71
N ILE A 30 10.64 -3.30 2.79
CA ILE A 30 9.22 -2.97 2.93
C ILE A 30 8.39 -4.15 2.46
N ALA A 31 7.45 -4.57 3.30
CA ALA A 31 6.39 -5.50 2.97
C ALA A 31 5.04 -4.80 2.96
N VAL A 32 4.20 -5.18 2.00
CA VAL A 32 2.83 -4.70 1.86
C VAL A 32 1.88 -5.80 2.31
N PHE A 33 0.95 -5.45 3.18
CA PHE A 33 -0.09 -6.33 3.69
C PHE A 33 -1.47 -5.84 3.26
N GLY A 34 -2.35 -6.78 2.93
CA GLY A 34 -3.78 -6.48 2.80
C GLY A 34 -4.35 -6.22 4.19
N VAL A 35 -5.18 -5.19 4.34
CA VAL A 35 -5.90 -4.94 5.60
C VAL A 35 -7.33 -5.43 5.45
N PRO A 36 -7.80 -6.41 6.26
CA PRO A 36 -9.15 -6.97 6.16
C PRO A 36 -10.27 -5.96 6.42
N SER A 37 -10.07 -5.07 7.39
CA SER A 37 -11.06 -4.09 7.82
C SER A 37 -10.91 -2.74 7.12
N ASP A 38 -12.04 -2.17 6.72
CA ASP A 38 -12.14 -0.80 6.17
C ASP A 38 -12.72 0.19 7.22
N SER A 39 -12.77 -0.20 8.50
CA SER A 39 -13.38 0.61 9.57
C SER A 39 -12.49 1.71 10.15
N TRP A 40 -11.22 1.79 9.73
CA TRP A 40 -10.28 2.78 10.22
C TRP A 40 -10.45 4.11 9.47
N THR A 41 -10.11 5.21 10.14
CA THR A 41 -10.09 6.54 9.53
C THR A 41 -8.67 7.07 9.56
N GLU A 42 -8.29 7.82 8.52
CA GLU A 42 -6.92 8.33 8.37
C GLU A 42 -6.49 9.24 9.52
N THR A 43 -7.41 10.03 10.06
CA THR A 43 -7.13 10.95 11.18
C THR A 43 -7.37 10.34 12.56
N GLY A 44 -8.01 9.16 12.63
CA GLY A 44 -8.39 8.51 13.90
C GLY A 44 -7.58 7.26 14.23
N ILE A 45 -6.69 6.83 13.34
CA ILE A 45 -5.82 5.67 13.56
C ILE A 45 -4.68 6.02 14.52
N THR A 46 -4.40 5.10 15.43
CA THR A 46 -3.36 5.12 16.46
C THR A 46 -2.73 3.74 16.50
N TRP A 47 -1.60 3.60 17.19
CA TRP A 47 -0.98 2.28 17.39
C TRP A 47 -1.93 1.25 18.02
N ASN A 48 -2.80 1.67 18.94
CA ASN A 48 -3.66 0.78 19.71
C ASN A 48 -4.92 0.34 18.96
N ASN A 49 -5.42 1.15 18.03
CA ASN A 49 -6.63 0.86 17.25
C ASN A 49 -6.32 0.55 15.78
N GLN A 50 -5.04 0.33 15.43
CA GLN A 50 -4.66 -0.04 14.08
C GLN A 50 -5.37 -1.34 13.66
N PRO A 51 -5.83 -1.45 12.41
CA PRO A 51 -6.36 -2.70 11.90
C PRO A 51 -5.35 -3.84 12.05
N ALA A 52 -5.86 -5.06 12.27
CA ALA A 52 -5.02 -6.24 12.23
C ALA A 52 -4.38 -6.42 10.85
N PHE A 53 -3.15 -6.92 10.86
CA PHE A 53 -2.41 -7.27 9.66
C PHE A 53 -3.17 -8.42 8.97
N GLY A 54 -3.45 -8.29 7.68
CA GLY A 54 -3.91 -9.43 6.87
C GLY A 54 -2.73 -10.22 6.30
N SER A 55 -2.93 -10.86 5.16
CA SER A 55 -1.87 -11.57 4.46
C SER A 55 -0.82 -10.61 3.89
N GLN A 56 0.45 -11.01 3.95
CA GLN A 56 1.52 -10.36 3.20
C GLN A 56 1.26 -10.56 1.71
N LEU A 57 1.25 -9.48 0.95
CA LEU A 57 1.01 -9.48 -0.49
C LEU A 57 2.32 -9.56 -1.27
N VAL A 58 3.29 -8.73 -0.87
CA VAL A 58 4.59 -8.60 -1.52
C VAL A 58 5.59 -8.01 -0.53
N SER A 59 6.86 -8.36 -0.68
CA SER A 59 7.98 -7.71 0.00
C SER A 59 9.05 -7.30 -1.01
N SER A 60 9.71 -6.17 -0.76
CA SER A 60 10.78 -5.64 -1.60
C SER A 60 11.78 -4.87 -0.75
N SER A 61 13.01 -4.77 -1.22
CA SER A 61 14.02 -3.87 -0.64
C SER A 61 14.13 -2.64 -1.53
N LEU A 62 13.95 -1.45 -0.95
CA LEU A 62 14.01 -0.17 -1.65
C LEU A 62 15.46 0.32 -1.68
N PRO A 63 16.16 0.31 -2.83
CA PRO A 63 17.58 0.64 -2.89
C PRO A 63 17.84 2.14 -3.09
N SER A 64 16.83 2.91 -3.48
CA SER A 64 16.95 4.32 -3.84
C SER A 64 15.60 5.04 -3.67
N THR A 65 15.64 6.37 -3.68
CA THR A 65 14.45 7.23 -3.67
C THR A 65 13.75 7.24 -5.04
N GLY A 66 12.51 7.73 -5.09
CA GLY A 66 11.67 7.74 -6.30
C GLY A 66 10.51 6.75 -6.23
N TRP A 67 9.98 6.37 -7.39
CA TRP A 67 8.80 5.50 -7.46
C TRP A 67 9.13 4.05 -7.10
N ALA A 68 8.56 3.59 -5.99
CA ALA A 68 8.46 2.18 -5.63
C ALA A 68 7.12 1.62 -6.12
N SER A 69 7.16 0.41 -6.70
CA SER A 69 5.98 -0.25 -7.26
C SER A 69 5.79 -1.62 -6.64
N PHE A 70 4.56 -1.94 -6.25
CA PHE A 70 4.20 -3.17 -5.57
C PHE A 70 3.01 -3.81 -6.28
N ASP A 71 3.17 -5.05 -6.75
CA ASP A 71 2.07 -5.80 -7.34
C ASP A 71 1.11 -6.27 -6.24
N VAL A 72 -0.14 -5.81 -6.32
CA VAL A 72 -1.22 -6.13 -5.37
C VAL A 72 -2.44 -6.69 -6.09
N THR A 73 -2.28 -7.17 -7.32
CA THR A 73 -3.35 -7.59 -8.23
C THR A 73 -4.31 -8.58 -7.57
N SER A 74 -3.79 -9.64 -6.93
CA SER A 74 -4.62 -10.67 -6.30
C SER A 74 -5.50 -10.12 -5.19
N PHE A 75 -4.99 -9.18 -4.38
CA PHE A 75 -5.76 -8.56 -3.30
C PHE A 75 -6.79 -7.56 -3.82
N VAL A 76 -6.45 -6.78 -4.85
CA VAL A 76 -7.41 -5.85 -5.45
C VAL A 76 -8.56 -6.62 -6.10
N ASN A 77 -8.28 -7.73 -6.79
CA ASN A 77 -9.32 -8.60 -7.33
C ASN A 77 -10.23 -9.19 -6.23
N SER A 78 -9.70 -9.58 -5.06
CA SER A 78 -10.54 -10.06 -3.96
C SER A 78 -11.44 -8.97 -3.36
N ARG A 79 -11.01 -7.70 -3.43
CA ARG A 79 -11.81 -6.54 -2.99
C ARG A 79 -12.85 -6.09 -4.00
N LEU A 80 -12.58 -6.25 -5.30
CA LEU A 80 -13.56 -5.95 -6.36
C LEU A 80 -14.83 -6.78 -6.25
N ALA A 81 -14.70 -8.04 -5.83
CA ALA A 81 -15.83 -8.94 -5.58
C ALA A 81 -16.63 -8.59 -4.30
N GLY A 82 -16.10 -7.71 -3.45
CA GLY A 82 -16.64 -7.41 -2.12
C GLY A 82 -16.83 -5.90 -1.88
N SER A 83 -16.16 -5.37 -0.84
CA SER A 83 -16.36 -3.99 -0.35
C SER A 83 -15.96 -2.89 -1.34
N LYS A 84 -15.22 -3.22 -2.40
CA LYS A 84 -14.60 -2.27 -3.35
C LYS A 84 -13.71 -1.21 -2.69
N ASN A 85 -13.35 -1.39 -1.42
CA ASN A 85 -12.36 -0.58 -0.73
C ASN A 85 -11.09 -1.40 -0.53
N VAL A 86 -9.95 -0.76 -0.77
CA VAL A 86 -8.62 -1.34 -0.62
C VAL A 86 -7.87 -0.58 0.45
N SER A 87 -7.73 -1.23 1.60
CA SER A 87 -6.87 -0.81 2.69
C SER A 87 -5.58 -1.64 2.66
N LEU A 88 -4.43 -0.97 2.71
CA LEU A 88 -3.10 -1.58 2.63
C LEU A 88 -2.23 -1.04 3.77
N MET A 89 -1.32 -1.87 4.25
CA MET A 89 -0.39 -1.51 5.31
C MET A 89 1.04 -1.83 4.88
N LEU A 90 1.97 -0.96 5.27
CA LEU A 90 3.40 -1.12 5.02
C LEU A 90 4.08 -1.49 6.33
N TRP A 91 4.98 -2.47 6.30
CA TRP A 91 5.75 -2.86 7.47
C TRP A 91 7.12 -3.41 7.09
N ASP A 92 8.10 -3.18 7.94
CA ASP A 92 9.40 -3.85 7.87
C ASP A 92 9.37 -5.12 8.73
N THR A 93 9.14 -6.26 8.09
CA THR A 93 9.11 -7.57 8.77
C THR A 93 10.46 -8.01 9.31
N ALA A 94 11.56 -7.47 8.77
CA ALA A 94 12.91 -7.75 9.25
C ALA A 94 13.28 -6.92 10.48
N GLN A 95 12.48 -5.91 10.84
CA GLN A 95 12.77 -4.97 11.93
C GLN A 95 14.20 -4.40 11.81
N SER A 96 14.57 -4.05 10.59
CA SER A 96 15.93 -3.69 10.19
C SER A 96 16.36 -2.29 10.66
N ILE A 97 15.44 -1.53 11.27
CA ILE A 97 15.66 -0.15 11.73
C ILE A 97 16.18 0.72 10.57
N LYS A 98 15.49 0.62 9.42
CA LYS A 98 15.71 1.42 8.22
C LYS A 98 14.51 2.31 7.98
N LEU A 99 14.68 3.61 8.13
CA LEU A 99 13.65 4.61 7.94
C LEU A 99 13.50 4.95 6.45
N ALA A 100 12.42 4.42 5.87
CA ALA A 100 11.90 4.87 4.60
C ALA A 100 10.75 5.87 4.81
N THR A 101 10.80 6.98 4.09
CA THR A 101 9.73 7.98 4.09
C THR A 101 9.09 8.06 2.70
N PHE A 102 7.77 8.26 2.68
CA PHE A 102 6.98 8.29 1.47
C PHE A 102 6.13 9.57 1.44
N ASN A 103 5.85 10.08 0.25
CA ASN A 103 4.82 11.10 0.09
C ASN A 103 3.44 10.58 0.50
N SER A 104 2.64 11.47 1.06
CA SER A 104 1.23 11.21 1.39
C SER A 104 0.32 11.88 0.37
N ARG A 105 -1.00 11.71 0.53
CA ARG A 105 -2.00 12.44 -0.25
C ARG A 105 -1.94 13.96 -0.02
N GLU A 106 -1.40 14.41 1.10
CA GLU A 106 -1.36 15.83 1.48
C GLU A 106 -0.20 16.56 0.78
N THR A 107 0.75 15.84 0.20
CA THR A 107 1.89 16.42 -0.53
C THR A 107 1.46 17.07 -1.87
N GLY A 108 0.30 16.72 -2.42
CA GLY A 108 -0.26 17.29 -3.66
C GLY A 108 0.43 16.88 -4.97
N SER A 109 1.69 16.44 -4.91
CA SER A 109 2.45 15.88 -6.04
C SER A 109 3.10 14.55 -5.66
N ASN A 110 3.32 13.67 -6.65
CA ASN A 110 3.88 12.33 -6.44
C ASN A 110 3.20 11.57 -5.28
N MET A 111 1.87 11.69 -5.20
CA MET A 111 1.05 11.07 -4.16
C MET A 111 0.94 9.55 -4.38
N PRO A 112 0.61 8.77 -3.34
CA PRO A 112 0.30 7.36 -3.49
C PRO A 112 -0.81 7.12 -4.52
N VAL A 113 -0.59 6.22 -5.47
CA VAL A 113 -1.59 5.83 -6.48
C VAL A 113 -1.71 4.32 -6.58
N LEU A 114 -2.91 3.86 -6.93
CA LEU A 114 -3.18 2.48 -7.32
C LEU A 114 -3.46 2.45 -8.82
N GLU A 115 -2.47 2.06 -9.62
CA GLU A 115 -2.61 1.94 -11.07
C GLU A 115 -3.27 0.59 -11.40
N VAL A 116 -4.37 0.63 -12.15
CA VAL A 116 -5.15 -0.55 -12.51
C VAL A 116 -5.23 -0.68 -14.02
N THR A 117 -4.92 -1.88 -14.53
CA THR A 117 -5.08 -2.28 -15.93
C THR A 117 -6.11 -3.40 -16.02
N LYS A 118 -7.08 -3.25 -16.93
CA LYS A 118 -8.15 -4.22 -17.17
C LYS A 118 -7.66 -5.36 -18.03
#